data_AF-A0A168QVU5-F1
#
_entry.id   AF-A0A168QVU5-F1
#
_cell.length_a   1.000
_cell.length_b   1.000
_cell.length_c   1.000
_cell.angle_alpha   90.00
_cell.angle_beta   90.00
_cell.angle_gamma   90.00
#
_symmetry.space_group_name_H-M   'P 1'
#
loop_
_entity.id
_entity.type
_entity.pdbx_description
1 polymer ?
#
loop_
_entity_poly.entity_id
_entity_poly.type
_entity_poly.pdbx_seq_one_letter_code
_entity_poly.pdbx_strand_id
1 'polypeptide(L)'
;MLALENIRTLIIAGLSAHVGQEVVVTNGTGDKPEGAWITCDFSDVFHSSRGFPVVMQLGDKLVKSETVHFTMTYLSFDDDNVVRLQNAWTARDWFKSKGHAELKEKINVVVAKVESVTNRDIQNGTVWERRQGFDVEFRTLDILESDLEWIEQTKIQRS
;
A
#
# COMPACT_ATOMS: atom_id res chain seq x y z
N MET A 1 7.75 -8.35 -10.45
CA MET A 1 6.29 -8.48 -10.29
C MET A 1 5.95 -7.97 -8.92
N LEU A 2 4.95 -7.10 -8.85
CA LEU A 2 4.50 -6.46 -7.62
C LEU A 2 3.87 -7.45 -6.63
N ALA A 3 4.46 -7.62 -5.45
CA ALA A 3 4.02 -8.61 -4.44
C ALA A 3 3.02 -8.02 -3.42
N LEU A 4 1.80 -7.73 -3.87
CA LEU A 4 0.74 -7.07 -3.08
C LEU A 4 0.44 -7.74 -1.74
N GLU A 5 0.36 -9.07 -1.75
CA GLU A 5 0.08 -9.87 -0.55
C GLU A 5 1.16 -9.70 0.53
N ASN A 6 2.42 -9.62 0.11
CA ASN A 6 3.55 -9.42 1.03
C ASN A 6 3.53 -8.00 1.61
N ILE A 7 3.23 -7.00 0.77
CA ILE A 7 3.09 -5.60 1.21
C ILE A 7 2.00 -5.51 2.29
N ARG A 8 0.81 -6.06 1.98
CA ARG A 8 -0.34 -6.05 2.88
C ARG A 8 -0.03 -6.78 4.20
N THR A 9 0.52 -7.99 4.13
CA THR A 9 0.82 -8.81 5.31
C THR A 9 1.83 -8.11 6.24
N LEU A 10 2.89 -7.52 5.68
CA LEU A 10 3.89 -6.82 6.49
C LEU A 10 3.34 -5.56 7.15
N ILE A 11 2.51 -4.80 6.43
CA ILE A 11 1.83 -3.60 6.97
C ILE A 11 0.88 -3.99 8.10
N ILE A 12 0.02 -5.00 7.90
CA ILE A 12 -0.94 -5.47 8.90
C ILE A 12 -0.20 -5.94 10.17
N ALA A 13 0.83 -6.78 10.01
CA ALA A 13 1.60 -7.29 11.14
C ALA A 13 2.34 -6.16 11.88
N GLY A 14 2.95 -5.23 11.14
CA GLY A 14 3.69 -4.11 11.71
C GLY A 14 2.80 -3.12 12.46
N LEU A 15 1.64 -2.76 11.88
CA LEU A 15 0.66 -1.89 12.51
C LEU A 15 0.02 -2.54 13.73
N SER A 16 -0.43 -3.79 13.61
CA SER A 16 -1.08 -4.49 14.73
C SER A 16 -0.12 -4.60 15.92
N ALA A 17 1.14 -4.92 15.69
CA ALA A 17 2.17 -4.95 16.73
C ALA A 17 2.47 -3.57 17.34
N HIS A 18 2.31 -2.48 16.59
CA HIS A 18 2.61 -1.13 17.08
C HIS A 18 1.45 -0.49 17.84
N VAL A 19 0.23 -0.64 17.34
CA VAL A 19 -0.97 -0.06 17.92
C VAL A 19 -1.51 -0.95 19.05
N GLY A 20 -1.20 -2.26 19.01
CA GLY A 20 -1.76 -3.24 19.96
C GLY A 20 -3.22 -3.58 19.69
N GLN A 21 -3.72 -3.26 18.49
CA GLN A 21 -5.09 -3.50 18.05
C GLN A 21 -5.10 -4.42 16.84
N GLU A 22 -6.22 -5.08 16.61
CA GLU A 22 -6.41 -5.89 15.42
C GLU A 22 -6.50 -5.00 14.18
N VAL A 23 -5.75 -5.37 13.14
CA VAL A 23 -5.79 -4.70 11.83
C VAL A 23 -6.35 -5.68 10.82
N VAL A 24 -7.50 -5.36 10.23
CA VAL A 24 -8.20 -6.23 9.29
C VAL A 24 -8.31 -5.59 7.91
N VAL A 25 -8.53 -6.40 6.88
CA VAL A 25 -8.74 -5.88 5.53
C VAL A 25 -10.19 -5.41 5.39
N THR A 26 -10.40 -4.22 4.83
CA THR A 26 -11.75 -3.72 4.53
C THR A 26 -12.46 -4.70 3.59
N ASN A 27 -13.70 -5.07 3.91
CA ASN A 27 -14.49 -6.08 3.19
C ASN A 27 -13.93 -7.52 3.21
N GLY A 28 -13.07 -7.86 4.17
CA GLY A 28 -12.75 -9.26 4.45
C GLY A 28 -14.01 -10.06 4.83
N THR A 29 -14.02 -11.37 4.53
CA THR A 29 -15.11 -12.29 4.89
C THR A 29 -15.16 -12.65 6.37
N GLY A 30 -14.37 -11.98 7.21
CA GLY A 30 -14.29 -12.23 8.65
C GLY A 30 -15.33 -11.43 9.43
N ASP A 31 -15.65 -11.93 10.61
CA ASP A 31 -16.47 -11.18 11.57
C ASP A 31 -15.76 -9.90 12.00
N LYS A 32 -16.54 -8.83 12.23
CA LYS A 32 -16.00 -7.57 12.76
C LYS A 32 -15.46 -7.83 14.18
N PRO A 33 -14.20 -7.45 14.48
CA PRO A 33 -13.66 -7.61 15.83
C PRO A 33 -14.52 -6.87 16.87
N GLU A 34 -14.60 -7.43 18.08
CA GLU A 34 -15.20 -6.74 19.22
C GLU A 34 -14.24 -5.68 19.77
N GLY A 35 -14.76 -4.50 20.09
CA GLY A 35 -13.97 -3.39 20.66
C GLY A 35 -13.27 -2.53 19.61
N ALA A 36 -12.05 -2.09 19.92
CA ALA A 36 -11.26 -1.19 19.09
C ALA A 36 -10.51 -1.95 18.00
N TRP A 37 -10.58 -1.50 16.75
CA TRP A 37 -9.84 -2.12 15.65
C TRP A 37 -9.55 -1.13 14.53
N ILE A 38 -8.70 -1.55 13.58
CA ILE A 38 -8.32 -0.75 12.42
C ILE A 38 -8.59 -1.55 11.15
N THR A 39 -9.09 -0.92 10.09
CA THR A 39 -9.05 -1.48 8.74
C THR A 39 -7.91 -0.90 7.91
N CYS A 40 -7.47 -1.67 6.92
CA CYS A 40 -6.70 -1.18 5.79
C CYS A 40 -7.34 -1.58 4.46
N ASP A 41 -7.25 -0.72 3.45
CA ASP A 41 -7.70 -1.01 2.08
C ASP A 41 -6.83 -0.29 1.04
N PHE A 42 -6.77 -0.82 -0.19
CA PHE A 42 -6.18 -0.12 -1.33
C PHE A 42 -7.23 0.82 -1.93
N SER A 43 -7.09 2.12 -1.68
CA SER A 43 -8.09 3.12 -2.08
C SER A 43 -7.85 3.73 -3.46
N ASP A 44 -6.62 3.65 -3.98
CA ASP A 44 -6.29 4.05 -5.34
C ASP A 44 -5.45 2.97 -6.04
N VAL A 45 -5.70 2.80 -7.34
CA VAL A 45 -5.06 1.77 -8.17
C VAL A 45 -3.63 2.19 -8.48
N PHE A 46 -2.75 1.18 -8.52
CA PHE A 46 -1.36 1.30 -8.94
C PHE A 46 -1.24 2.11 -10.22
N HIS A 47 -0.70 3.33 -10.09
CA HIS A 47 -0.42 4.17 -11.24
C HIS A 47 1.08 4.34 -11.42
N SER A 48 1.51 4.22 -12.67
CA SER A 48 2.87 4.55 -13.10
C SER A 48 3.17 6.01 -12.75
N SER A 49 4.34 6.25 -12.15
CA SER A 49 4.93 7.59 -12.15
C SER A 49 5.09 8.07 -13.60
N ARG A 50 4.82 9.35 -13.90
CA ARG A 50 4.99 9.89 -15.26
C ARG A 50 6.44 9.70 -15.72
N GLY A 51 6.67 8.80 -16.68
CA GLY A 51 8.00 8.49 -17.21
C GLY A 51 7.97 7.28 -18.13
N PHE A 52 9.09 7.02 -18.82
CA PHE A 52 9.31 5.74 -19.50
C PHE A 52 9.93 4.75 -18.52
N PRO A 53 9.55 3.46 -18.56
CA PRO A 53 10.20 2.44 -17.75
C PRO A 53 11.68 2.37 -18.11
N VAL A 54 12.52 2.13 -17.11
CA VAL A 54 13.95 1.89 -17.33
C VAL A 54 14.08 0.48 -17.89
N VAL A 55 14.62 0.37 -19.10
CA VAL A 55 14.90 -0.92 -19.75
C VAL A 55 16.40 -1.19 -19.69
N MET A 56 16.79 -2.27 -19.05
CA MET A 56 18.17 -2.72 -18.98
C MET A 56 18.29 -4.12 -19.60
N GLN A 57 19.33 -4.34 -20.38
CA GLN A 57 19.72 -5.68 -20.79
C GLN A 57 20.71 -6.25 -19.77
N LEU A 58 20.38 -7.40 -19.19
CA LEU A 58 21.23 -8.14 -18.27
C LEU A 58 21.45 -9.55 -18.85
N GLY A 59 22.51 -9.71 -19.64
CA GLY A 59 22.77 -10.95 -20.36
C GLY A 59 21.73 -11.20 -21.47
N ASP A 60 21.03 -12.33 -21.35
CA ASP A 60 19.94 -12.78 -22.22
C ASP A 60 18.55 -12.30 -21.78
N LYS A 61 18.48 -11.46 -20.74
CA LYS A 61 17.24 -10.90 -20.21
C LYS A 61 17.10 -9.41 -20.48
N LEU A 62 15.86 -8.99 -20.73
CA LEU A 62 15.40 -7.62 -20.63
C LEU A 62 14.71 -7.42 -19.27
N VAL A 63 15.23 -6.48 -18.49
CA VAL A 63 14.63 -6.05 -17.23
C VAL A 63 14.00 -4.69 -17.45
N LYS A 64 12.68 -4.61 -17.33
CA LYS A 64 11.93 -3.35 -17.31
C LYS A 64 11.59 -3.01 -15.87
N SER A 65 11.95 -1.83 -15.42
CA SER A 65 11.62 -1.36 -14.08
C SER A 65 10.90 -0.01 -14.12
N GLU A 66 9.85 0.11 -13.32
CA GLU A 66 9.04 1.31 -13.21
C GLU A 66 8.72 1.61 -11.74
N THR A 67 8.70 2.89 -11.38
CA THR A 67 8.20 3.32 -10.07
C THR A 67 6.69 3.45 -10.13
N VAL A 68 6.03 2.75 -9.23
CA VAL A 68 4.57 2.69 -9.11
C VAL A 68 4.15 3.29 -7.78
N HIS A 69 3.08 4.07 -7.82
CA HIS A 69 2.47 4.69 -6.66
C HIS A 69 1.14 4.01 -6.35
N PHE A 70 0.83 3.91 -5.05
CA PHE A 70 -0.47 3.43 -4.59
C PHE A 70 -0.82 4.06 -3.26
N THR A 71 -2.11 4.16 -2.98
CA THR A 71 -2.62 4.71 -1.74
C THR A 71 -3.33 3.63 -0.95
N MET A 72 -3.05 3.55 0.35
CA MET A 72 -3.86 2.76 1.26
C MET A 72 -4.57 3.65 2.27
N THR A 73 -5.83 3.35 2.52
CA THR A 73 -6.66 4.03 3.51
C THR A 73 -6.74 3.19 4.77
N TYR A 74 -6.62 3.86 5.92
CA TYR A 74 -6.71 3.25 7.24
C TYR A 74 -7.85 3.87 8.02
N LEU A 75 -8.74 3.05 8.59
CA LEU A 75 -9.88 3.51 9.38
C LEU A 75 -9.83 2.84 10.76
N SER A 76 -9.83 3.63 11.83
CA SER A 76 -10.02 3.15 13.19
C SER A 76 -11.51 3.17 13.56
N PHE A 77 -11.94 2.12 14.25
CA PHE A 77 -13.28 1.90 14.77
C PHE A 77 -13.21 1.77 16.28
N ASP A 78 -14.12 2.46 16.97
CA ASP A 78 -14.41 2.33 18.40
C ASP A 78 -15.67 3.17 18.71
N ASP A 79 -16.41 2.81 19.75
CA ASP A 79 -17.54 3.61 20.24
C ASP A 79 -17.08 4.90 20.92
N ASP A 80 -15.93 4.86 21.60
CA ASP A 80 -15.26 6.02 22.18
C ASP A 80 -14.47 6.79 21.12
N ASN A 81 -14.81 8.07 20.95
CA ASN A 81 -14.14 8.97 20.03
C ASN A 81 -12.64 9.16 20.37
N VAL A 82 -12.30 9.26 21.65
CA VAL A 82 -10.91 9.48 22.07
C VAL A 82 -10.05 8.27 21.72
N VAL A 83 -10.54 7.06 22.00
CA VAL A 83 -9.87 5.80 21.65
C VAL A 83 -9.66 5.70 20.13
N ARG A 84 -10.72 5.94 19.36
CA ARG A 84 -10.68 5.91 17.90
C ARG A 84 -9.67 6.90 17.30
N LEU A 85 -9.65 8.12 17.82
CA LEU A 85 -8.73 9.16 17.37
C LEU A 85 -7.29 8.81 17.75
N GLN A 86 -7.07 8.33 18.97
CA GLN A 86 -5.75 7.93 19.47
C GLN A 86 -5.18 6.77 18.64
N ASN A 87 -5.98 5.74 18.38
CA ASN A 87 -5.58 4.60 17.54
C ASN A 87 -5.20 5.05 16.12
N ALA A 88 -5.99 5.92 15.50
CA ALA A 88 -5.66 6.47 14.18
C ALA A 88 -4.35 7.28 14.20
N TRP A 89 -4.09 8.06 15.25
CA TRP A 89 -2.83 8.80 15.41
C TRP A 89 -1.63 7.88 15.64
N THR A 90 -1.75 6.88 16.52
CA THR A 90 -0.67 5.92 16.79
C THR A 90 -0.33 5.10 15.53
N ALA A 91 -1.35 4.64 14.80
CA ALA A 91 -1.14 3.97 13.51
C ALA A 91 -0.42 4.87 12.50
N ARG A 92 -0.80 6.16 12.46
CA ARG A 92 -0.16 7.16 11.60
C ARG A 92 1.30 7.40 11.96
N ASP A 93 1.64 7.44 13.24
CA ASP A 93 2.99 7.67 13.72
C ASP A 93 3.94 6.51 13.39
N TRP A 94 3.41 5.29 13.31
CA TRP A 94 4.16 4.14 12.81
C TRP A 94 4.71 4.38 11.40
N PHE A 95 3.87 4.87 10.48
CA PHE A 95 4.28 5.16 9.09
C PHE A 95 5.31 6.28 8.98
N LYS A 96 5.40 7.15 9.98
CA LYS A 96 6.40 8.23 10.04
C LYS A 96 7.71 7.82 10.71
N SER A 97 7.74 6.66 11.35
CA SER A 97 8.86 6.21 12.17
C SER A 97 9.29 4.80 11.75
N LYS A 98 8.96 3.79 12.56
CA LYS A 98 9.39 2.40 12.41
C LYS A 98 8.90 1.78 11.10
N GLY A 99 7.66 2.03 10.73
CA GLY A 99 7.08 1.54 9.48
C GLY A 99 7.79 2.07 8.24
N HIS A 100 8.23 3.33 8.25
CA HIS A 100 8.98 3.91 7.14
C HIS A 100 10.28 3.13 6.85
N ALA A 101 11.04 2.79 7.89
CA ALA A 101 12.29 2.05 7.74
C ALA A 101 12.03 0.57 7.38
N GLU A 102 11.13 -0.09 8.11
CA GLU A 102 10.87 -1.52 7.91
C GLU A 102 10.32 -1.85 6.52
N LEU A 103 9.40 -1.04 5.99
CA LEU A 103 8.82 -1.25 4.66
C LEU A 103 9.89 -1.08 3.56
N LYS A 104 10.78 -0.10 3.73
CA LYS A 104 11.86 0.15 2.77
C LYS A 104 12.88 -0.99 2.77
N GLU A 105 13.32 -1.42 3.95
CA GLU A 105 14.38 -2.42 4.10
C GLU A 105 13.92 -3.84 3.74
N LYS A 106 12.69 -4.21 4.12
CA LYS A 106 12.22 -5.60 3.96
C LYS A 106 11.63 -5.87 2.59
N ILE A 107 10.93 -4.90 1.99
CA ILE A 107 10.12 -5.13 0.79
C ILE A 107 10.22 -4.02 -0.27
N ASN A 108 11.17 -3.09 -0.13
CA ASN A 108 11.38 -1.98 -1.06
C ASN A 108 10.11 -1.14 -1.32
N VAL A 109 9.36 -0.88 -0.23
CA VAL A 109 8.20 0.02 -0.24
C VAL A 109 8.56 1.27 0.54
N VAL A 110 8.43 2.43 -0.09
CA VAL A 110 8.72 3.74 0.52
C VAL A 110 7.41 4.43 0.85
N VAL A 111 7.29 4.93 2.07
CA VAL A 111 6.20 5.82 2.47
C VAL A 111 6.47 7.20 1.86
N ALA A 112 5.66 7.61 0.89
CA ALA A 112 5.83 8.89 0.19
C ALA A 112 5.11 10.03 0.91
N LYS A 113 3.89 9.78 1.39
CA LYS A 113 3.07 10.80 2.06
C LYS A 113 2.16 10.16 3.10
N VAL A 114 1.97 10.85 4.23
CA VAL A 114 1.06 10.44 5.29
C VAL A 114 0.08 11.59 5.58
N GLU A 115 -1.16 11.44 5.12
CA GLU A 115 -2.20 12.47 5.26
C GLU A 115 -2.64 12.68 6.71
N SER A 116 -3.40 13.74 6.97
CA SER A 116 -3.98 14.02 8.29
C SER A 116 -5.09 13.03 8.64
N VAL A 117 -5.27 12.78 9.95
CA VAL A 117 -6.44 12.04 10.45
C VAL A 117 -7.69 12.91 10.30
N THR A 118 -8.75 12.31 9.76
CA THR A 118 -10.03 12.97 9.44
C THR A 118 -11.19 12.10 9.90
N ASN A 119 -12.33 12.72 10.22
CA ASN A 119 -13.57 11.99 10.47
C ASN A 119 -14.04 11.34 9.16
N ARG A 120 -14.29 10.02 9.20
CA ARG A 120 -14.77 9.19 8.08
C ARG A 120 -16.06 8.45 8.46
N ASP A 121 -16.87 9.03 9.34
CA ASP A 121 -18.15 8.49 9.78
C ASP A 121 -19.07 8.28 8.57
N ILE A 122 -19.80 7.17 8.57
CA ILE A 122 -20.78 6.86 7.52
C ILE A 122 -22.12 6.56 8.18
N GLN A 123 -23.19 7.13 7.62
CA GLN A 123 -24.55 6.78 8.01
C GLN A 123 -25.02 5.61 7.15
N ASN A 124 -25.37 4.49 7.78
CA ASN A 124 -25.98 3.34 7.12
C ASN A 124 -27.42 3.17 7.64
N GLY A 125 -28.39 3.69 6.88
CA GLY A 125 -29.78 3.77 7.31
C GLY A 125 -29.93 4.66 8.55
N THR A 126 -30.35 4.05 9.68
CA THR A 126 -30.52 4.74 10.97
C THR A 126 -29.30 4.67 11.88
N VAL A 127 -28.30 3.86 11.52
CA VAL A 127 -27.11 3.62 12.35
C VAL A 127 -25.93 4.43 11.81
N TRP A 128 -25.18 5.05 12.71
CA TRP A 128 -23.91 5.71 12.40
C TRP A 128 -22.76 4.76 12.67
N GLU A 129 -21.96 4.48 11.65
CA GLU A 129 -20.69 3.79 11.82
C GLU A 129 -19.60 4.83 12.04
N ARG A 130 -19.03 4.85 13.25
CA ARG A 130 -18.09 5.86 13.71
C ARG A 130 -16.67 5.47 13.33
N ARG A 131 -15.98 6.32 12.56
CA ARG A 131 -14.66 6.03 11.97
C ARG A 131 -13.77 7.26 11.97
N GLN A 132 -12.51 7.10 12.38
CA GLN A 132 -11.45 8.10 12.14
C GLN A 132 -10.44 7.48 11.18
N GLY A 133 -10.00 8.22 10.17
CA GLY A 133 -9.12 7.63 9.16
C GLY A 133 -8.15 8.59 8.51
N PHE A 134 -7.15 8.02 7.87
CA PHE A 134 -6.10 8.72 7.14
C PHE A 134 -5.64 7.87 5.95
N ASP A 135 -5.00 8.54 5.00
CA ASP A 135 -4.49 7.93 3.78
C ASP A 135 -2.95 7.99 3.78
N VAL A 136 -2.32 6.94 3.23
CA VAL A 136 -0.87 6.86 3.06
C VAL A 136 -0.56 6.55 1.62
N GLU A 137 0.22 7.43 0.99
CA GLU A 137 0.77 7.21 -0.35
C GLU A 137 2.10 6.45 -0.21
N PHE A 138 2.24 5.38 -0.98
CA PHE A 138 3.43 4.57 -1.07
C PHE A 138 4.01 4.59 -2.46
N ARG A 139 5.31 4.31 -2.56
CA ARG A 139 6.04 4.09 -3.81
C ARG A 139 6.80 2.78 -3.74
N THR A 140 6.77 2.04 -4.82
CA THR A 140 7.58 0.83 -4.97
C THR A 140 8.00 0.63 -6.42
N LEU A 141 8.85 -0.36 -6.67
CA LEU A 141 9.28 -0.72 -8.01
C LEU A 141 8.49 -1.91 -8.52
N ASP A 142 7.86 -1.76 -9.68
CA ASP A 142 7.47 -2.92 -10.48
C ASP A 142 8.64 -3.29 -11.40
N ILE A 143 8.90 -4.60 -11.48
CA ILE A 143 10.04 -5.17 -12.20
C ILE A 143 9.50 -6.31 -13.05
N LEU A 144 9.62 -6.18 -14.37
CA LEU A 144 9.27 -7.21 -15.33
C LEU A 144 10.55 -7.73 -15.98
N GLU A 145 10.78 -9.03 -15.88
CA GLU A 145 11.85 -9.71 -16.61
C GLU A 145 11.24 -10.45 -17.80
N SER A 146 11.87 -10.32 -18.97
CA SER A 146 11.52 -11.09 -20.16
C SER A 146 12.79 -11.54 -20.89
N ASP A 147 12.69 -12.62 -21.66
CA ASP A 147 13.80 -13.07 -22.50
C ASP A 147 14.07 -12.06 -23.62
N LEU A 148 15.34 -11.95 -24.01
CA LEU A 148 15.77 -11.07 -25.09
C LEU A 148 15.61 -11.79 -26.44
N GLU A 149 14.66 -11.32 -27.26
CA GLU A 149 14.49 -11.82 -28.62
C GLU A 149 15.51 -11.17 -29.56
N TRP A 150 16.37 -11.99 -30.19
CA TRP A 150 17.33 -11.53 -31.18
C TRP A 150 16.70 -11.48 -32.58
N ILE A 151 16.93 -10.39 -33.32
CA ILE A 151 16.64 -10.36 -34.75
C ILE A 151 17.82 -11.03 -35.48
N GLU A 152 17.65 -12.28 -35.88
CA GLU A 152 18.71 -13.05 -36.57
C GLU A 152 18.91 -12.64 -38.04
N GLN A 153 17.87 -12.10 -38.71
CA GLN A 153 17.95 -11.71 -40.12
C GLN A 153 17.14 -10.43 -40.39
N THR A 154 17.77 -9.47 -41.07
CA THR A 154 17.07 -8.28 -41.62
C THR A 154 17.22 -8.22 -43.14
N LYS A 155 16.11 -8.03 -43.86
CA LYS A 155 16.12 -7.83 -45.32
C LYS A 155 16.33 -6.35 -45.62
N ILE A 156 17.55 -5.98 -45.99
CA ILE A 156 17.86 -4.61 -46.42
C ILE A 156 17.41 -4.46 -47.89
N GLN A 157 16.36 -3.68 -48.14
CA GLN A 157 16.05 -3.22 -49.49
C GLN A 157 16.98 -2.05 -49.82
N ARG A 158 17.86 -2.22 -50.81
CA ARG A 158 18.60 -1.11 -51.43
C ARG A 158 17.71 -0.46 -52.48
N SER A 159 17.57 0.87 -52.40
CA SER A 159 16.93 1.72 -53.41
C SER A 159 17.76 1.81 -54.68
#